data_AF-A0A1A5D4M2-F1
#
_entry.id   AF-A0A1A5D4M2-F1
#
_cell.length_a   1.000
_cell.length_b   1.000
_cell.length_c   1.000
_cell.angle_alpha   90.00
_cell.angle_beta   90.00
_cell.angle_gamma   90.00
#
_symmetry.space_group_name_H-M   'P 1'
#
loop_
_entity.id
_entity.type
_entity.pdbx_description
1 polymer ?
#
loop_
_entity_poly.entity_id
_entity_poly.type
_entity_poly.pdbx_seq_one_letter_code
_entity_poly.pdbx_strand_id
1 'polypeptide(L)'
;MDNQHRKISGYRELSQNEIDLMNEIKAFGPQLAQLIGKVEEHIGIQVEKANSMETDEEVERLDAAGPRRWAAIAKKDLQTGLMALTRAVAQPTFF
;
A
#
# COMPACT_ATOMS: atom_id res chain seq x y z
N MET A 1 2.06 -31.92 -2.57
CA MET A 1 1.64 -31.37 -1.26
C MET A 1 0.18 -31.02 -1.41
N ASP A 2 -0.73 -31.84 -0.88
CA ASP A 2 -2.16 -31.56 -0.91
C ASP A 2 -2.40 -30.19 -0.27
N ASN A 3 -2.84 -29.22 -1.08
CA ASN A 3 -3.23 -27.93 -0.56
C ASN A 3 -4.47 -28.15 0.29
N GLN A 4 -4.23 -28.16 1.59
CA GLN A 4 -5.20 -28.26 2.64
C GLN A 4 -6.10 -27.01 2.62
N HIS A 5 -7.03 -26.94 1.67
CA HIS A 5 -8.13 -25.99 1.65
C HIS A 5 -9.14 -26.42 2.72
N ARG A 6 -8.71 -26.33 3.99
CA ARG A 6 -9.64 -26.37 5.11
C ARG A 6 -10.54 -25.16 4.94
N LYS A 7 -11.81 -25.43 4.67
CA LYS A 7 -12.91 -24.47 4.66
C LYS A 7 -12.76 -23.53 5.86
N ILE A 8 -12.36 -22.29 5.60
CA ILE A 8 -12.33 -21.25 6.62
C ILE A 8 -13.80 -20.83 6.81
N SER A 9 -14.29 -20.86 8.05
CA SER A 9 -15.66 -20.46 8.35
C SER A 9 -15.98 -19.08 7.74
N GLY A 10 -17.11 -18.97 7.04
CA GLY A 10 -17.53 -17.74 6.36
C GLY A 10 -16.98 -17.52 4.94
N TYR A 11 -16.09 -18.39 4.45
CA TYR A 11 -15.61 -18.36 3.06
C TYR A 11 -16.21 -19.49 2.24
N ARG A 12 -16.41 -19.22 0.94
CA ARG A 12 -16.61 -20.27 -0.06
C ARG A 12 -15.32 -21.07 -0.28
N GLU A 13 -15.45 -22.22 -0.91
CA GLU A 13 -14.27 -22.93 -1.43
C GLU A 13 -13.67 -22.13 -2.58
N LEU A 14 -12.37 -21.91 -2.52
CA LEU A 14 -11.60 -21.20 -3.54
C LEU A 14 -10.98 -22.23 -4.48
N SER A 15 -11.08 -21.96 -5.78
CA SER A 15 -10.33 -22.68 -6.81
C SER A 15 -8.84 -22.33 -6.75
N GLN A 16 -7.99 -23.18 -7.32
CA GLN A 16 -6.56 -22.91 -7.40
C GLN A 16 -6.26 -21.58 -8.12
N ASN A 17 -6.99 -21.29 -9.21
CA ASN A 17 -6.85 -20.03 -9.94
C ASN A 17 -7.09 -18.79 -9.06
N GLU A 18 -8.06 -18.86 -8.16
CA GLU A 18 -8.37 -17.74 -7.24
C GLU A 18 -7.30 -17.59 -6.16
N ILE A 19 -6.74 -18.70 -5.69
CA ILE A 19 -5.65 -18.71 -4.72
C ILE A 19 -4.39 -18.13 -5.34
N ASP A 20 -4.08 -18.51 -6.58
CA ASP A 20 -2.94 -17.97 -7.32
C ASP A 20 -3.09 -16.46 -7.53
N LEU A 21 -4.29 -16.01 -7.92
CA LEU A 21 -4.59 -14.59 -8.07
C LEU A 21 -4.48 -13.82 -6.74
N MET A 22 -4.95 -14.39 -5.63
CA MET A 22 -4.77 -13.79 -4.29
C MET A 22 -3.28 -13.70 -3.90
N ASN A 23 -2.48 -14.70 -4.24
CA ASN A 23 -1.04 -14.68 -3.98
C ASN A 23 -0.32 -13.64 -4.84
N GLU A 24 -0.74 -13.48 -6.10
CA GLU A 24 -0.27 -12.41 -6.98
C GLU A 24 -0.57 -11.02 -6.38
N ILE A 25 -1.82 -10.78 -5.94
CA ILE A 25 -2.19 -9.53 -5.24
C ILE A 25 -1.30 -9.30 -4.02
N LYS A 26 -1.05 -10.32 -3.20
CA LYS A 26 -0.18 -10.21 -2.01
C LYS A 26 1.26 -9.88 -2.38
N ALA A 27 1.77 -10.37 -3.52
CA ALA A 27 3.12 -10.08 -3.99
C ALA A 27 3.34 -8.61 -4.36
N PHE A 28 2.28 -7.85 -4.68
CA PHE A 28 2.36 -6.39 -4.84
C PHE A 28 2.57 -5.65 -3.52
N GLY A 29 2.16 -6.21 -2.38
CA GLY A 29 2.31 -5.58 -1.06
C GLY A 29 3.74 -5.12 -0.76
N PRO A 30 4.75 -6.02 -0.80
CA PRO A 30 6.15 -5.66 -0.61
C PRO A 30 6.67 -4.66 -1.64
N GLN A 31 6.25 -4.77 -2.91
CA GLN A 31 6.68 -3.87 -3.98
C GLN A 31 6.17 -2.44 -3.76
N LEU A 32 4.90 -2.29 -3.40
CA LEU A 32 4.30 -0.99 -3.08
C LEU A 32 4.89 -0.41 -1.80
N ALA A 33 5.16 -1.23 -0.78
CA ALA A 33 5.84 -0.79 0.43
C ALA A 33 7.25 -0.24 0.13
N GLN A 34 8.01 -0.92 -0.72
CA GLN A 34 9.32 -0.45 -1.17
C GLN A 34 9.22 0.89 -1.93
N LEU A 35 8.24 1.04 -2.82
CA LEU A 35 8.02 2.27 -3.57
C LEU A 35 7.66 3.43 -2.64
N ILE A 36 6.75 3.22 -1.68
CA ILE A 36 6.38 4.20 -0.67
C ILE A 36 7.60 4.62 0.15
N GLY A 37 8.44 3.66 0.58
CA GLY A 37 9.66 3.95 1.32
C GLY A 37 10.62 4.87 0.56
N LYS A 38 10.82 4.64 -0.74
CA LYS A 38 11.63 5.53 -1.60
C LYS A 38 11.07 6.95 -1.68
N VAL A 39 9.74 7.08 -1.74
CA VAL A 39 9.08 8.39 -1.77
C VAL A 39 9.20 9.09 -0.41
N GLU A 40 8.97 8.38 0.69
CA GLU A 40 9.12 8.92 2.06
C GLU A 40 10.57 9.38 2.32
N GLU A 41 11.57 8.59 1.88
CA GLU A 41 13.00 8.94 1.97
C GLU A 41 13.32 10.20 1.14
N HIS A 42 12.84 10.26 -0.11
CA HIS A 42 13.01 11.44 -0.97
C HIS A 42 12.45 12.72 -0.32
N ILE A 43 11.24 12.63 0.26
CA ILE A 43 10.61 13.74 0.98
C ILE A 43 11.45 14.13 2.21
N GLY A 44 12.00 13.15 2.95
CA GLY A 44 12.91 13.39 4.06
C GLY A 44 14.11 14.23 3.65
N ILE A 45 14.80 13.82 2.57
CA ILE A 45 15.96 14.53 2.01
C ILE A 45 15.57 15.96 1.57
N GLN A 46 14.40 16.16 0.95
CA GLN A 46 13.95 17.49 0.56
C GLN A 46 13.73 18.40 1.78
N VAL A 47 13.15 17.89 2.85
CA VAL A 47 12.93 18.66 4.08
C VAL A 47 14.24 18.99 4.79
N GLU A 48 15.16 18.03 4.90
CA GLU A 48 16.50 18.27 5.46
C GLU A 48 17.24 19.36 4.69
N LYS A 49 17.19 19.29 3.35
CA LYS A 49 17.78 20.31 2.48
C LYS A 49 17.10 21.67 2.69
N ALA A 50 15.78 21.73 2.71
CA ALA A 50 15.02 22.97 2.93
C ALA A 50 15.43 23.65 4.24
N ASN A 51 15.51 22.89 5.32
CA ASN A 51 15.89 23.40 6.65
C ASN A 51 17.35 23.87 6.74
N SER A 52 18.20 23.47 5.79
CA SER A 52 19.61 23.90 5.72
C SER A 52 19.82 25.16 4.85
N MET A 53 18.77 25.64 4.18
CA MET A 53 18.83 26.83 3.32
C MET A 53 18.70 28.11 4.14
N GLU A 54 19.25 29.22 3.64
CA GLU A 54 19.16 30.54 4.31
C GLU A 54 17.76 31.15 4.23
N THR A 55 16.94 30.70 3.28
CA THR A 55 15.61 31.23 2.99
C THR A 55 14.54 30.20 3.24
N ASP A 56 13.38 30.65 3.74
CA ASP A 56 12.23 29.78 4.01
C ASP A 56 11.43 29.39 2.73
N GLU A 57 11.78 29.92 1.55
CA GLU A 57 11.05 29.69 0.29
C GLU A 57 10.79 28.20 0.00
N GLU A 58 11.79 27.35 0.22
CA GLU A 58 11.66 25.91 -0.04
C GLU A 58 10.79 25.22 1.02
N VAL A 59 10.84 25.68 2.27
CA VAL A 59 9.98 25.19 3.36
C VAL A 59 8.52 25.54 3.04
N GLU A 60 8.25 26.80 2.66
CA GLU A 60 6.92 27.25 2.28
C GLU A 60 6.38 26.49 1.06
N ARG A 61 7.22 26.23 0.06
CA ARG A 61 6.86 25.41 -1.11
C ARG A 61 6.47 23.99 -0.69
N LEU A 62 7.23 23.36 0.21
CA LEU A 62 6.96 22.01 0.70
C LEU A 62 5.67 21.97 1.52
N ASP A 63 5.43 22.96 2.38
CA ASP A 63 4.20 23.06 3.17
C ASP A 63 2.97 23.24 2.29
N ALA A 64 3.05 24.11 1.28
CA ALA A 64 1.98 24.31 0.31
C ALA A 64 1.70 23.04 -0.52
N ALA A 65 2.75 22.30 -0.91
CA ALA A 65 2.60 21.06 -1.68
C ALA A 65 2.12 19.88 -0.83
N GLY A 66 2.40 19.87 0.48
CA GLY A 66 2.00 18.81 1.42
C GLY A 66 2.46 17.39 1.04
N PRO A 67 3.71 17.15 0.62
CA PRO A 67 4.13 15.87 0.05
C PRO A 67 4.00 14.70 1.05
N ARG A 68 4.25 14.93 2.35
CA ARG A 68 4.03 13.93 3.41
C ARG A 68 2.57 13.48 3.49
N ARG A 69 1.64 14.42 3.37
CA ARG A 69 0.19 14.14 3.37
C ARG A 69 -0.18 13.28 2.16
N TRP A 70 0.32 13.62 0.98
CA TRP A 70 0.03 12.85 -0.24
C TRP A 70 0.65 11.45 -0.21
N ALA A 71 1.86 11.29 0.32
CA ALA A 71 2.47 9.97 0.54
C ALA A 71 1.63 9.11 1.51
N ALA A 72 1.13 9.71 2.61
CA ALA A 72 0.27 9.02 3.56
C ALA A 72 -1.07 8.57 2.94
N ILE A 73 -1.69 9.42 2.10
CA ILE A 73 -2.91 9.06 1.34
C ILE A 73 -2.61 7.89 0.41
N ALA A 74 -1.55 7.96 -0.39
CA ALA A 74 -1.17 6.90 -1.31
C ALA A 74 -0.94 5.56 -0.57
N LYS A 75 -0.23 5.58 0.56
CA LYS A 75 -0.01 4.39 1.39
C LYS A 75 -1.32 3.75 1.85
N LYS A 76 -2.23 4.55 2.40
CA LYS A 76 -3.54 4.08 2.86
C LYS A 76 -4.38 3.53 1.71
N ASP A 77 -4.44 4.24 0.60
CA ASP A 77 -5.32 3.90 -0.52
C ASP A 77 -4.81 2.67 -1.25
N LEU A 78 -3.50 2.52 -1.40
CA LEU A 78 -2.88 1.32 -1.97
C LEU A 78 -3.09 0.09 -1.07
N GLN A 79 -2.90 0.23 0.25
CA GLN A 79 -3.20 -0.84 1.20
C GLN A 79 -4.67 -1.24 1.15
N THR A 80 -5.56 -0.25 1.13
CA THR A 80 -7.01 -0.46 1.00
C THR A 80 -7.35 -1.14 -0.33
N GLY A 81 -6.71 -0.73 -1.42
CA GLY A 81 -6.84 -1.32 -2.75
C GLY A 81 -6.46 -2.81 -2.77
N LEU A 82 -5.31 -3.18 -2.19
CA LEU A 82 -4.90 -4.59 -2.06
C LEU A 82 -5.91 -5.42 -1.26
N MET A 83 -6.43 -4.85 -0.17
CA MET A 83 -7.46 -5.52 0.65
C MET A 83 -8.78 -5.67 -0.12
N ALA A 84 -9.19 -4.63 -0.85
CA ALA A 84 -10.39 -4.64 -1.67
C ALA A 84 -10.30 -5.66 -2.82
N LEU A 85 -9.15 -5.73 -3.52
CA LEU A 85 -8.87 -6.73 -4.55
C LEU A 85 -8.92 -8.14 -3.96
N THR A 86 -8.27 -8.36 -2.81
CA THR A 86 -8.30 -9.66 -2.12
C THR A 86 -9.74 -10.06 -1.76
N ARG A 87 -10.55 -9.12 -1.27
CA ARG A 87 -11.97 -9.37 -0.94
C ARG A 87 -12.81 -9.62 -2.18
N ALA A 88 -12.54 -8.96 -3.30
CA ALA A 88 -13.24 -9.17 -4.57
C ALA A 88 -13.02 -10.60 -5.11
N VAL A 89 -11.83 -11.17 -4.90
CA VAL A 89 -11.55 -12.57 -5.25
C VAL A 89 -12.16 -13.52 -4.21
N ALA A 90 -11.95 -13.25 -2.93
CA ALA A 90 -12.36 -14.16 -1.85
C ALA A 90 -13.88 -14.22 -1.61
N GLN A 91 -14.62 -13.16 -1.97
CA GLN A 91 -16.09 -13.04 -1.88
C GLN A 91 -16.68 -13.57 -0.56
N PRO A 92 -16.21 -13.11 0.61
CA PRO A 92 -16.80 -13.50 1.89
C PRO A 92 -18.23 -12.94 2.01
N THR A 93 -19.12 -13.71 2.64
CA THR A 93 -20.54 -13.33 2.82
C THR A 93 -20.86 -12.79 4.21
N PHE A 94 -19.87 -12.72 5.11
CA PHE A 94 -20.02 -12.14 6.44
C PHE A 94 -19.63 -10.65 6.47
N PHE A 95 -20.22 -9.94 7.43
CA PHE A 95 -19.95 -8.53 7.74
C PHE A 95 -18.67 -8.38 8.55
#